data_AF-X1MH43-F1
#
_entry.id   AF-X1MH43-F1
#
_cell.length_a   1.000
_cell.length_b   1.000
_cell.length_c   1.000
_cell.angle_alpha   90.00
_cell.angle_beta   90.00
_cell.angle_gamma   90.00
#
_symmetry.space_group_name_H-M   'P 1'
#
loop_
_entity.id
_entity.type
_entity.pdbx_description
1 polymer ?
#
loop_
_entity_poly.entity_id
_entity_poly.type
_entity_poly.pdbx_seq_one_letter_code
_entity_poly.pdbx_strand_id
1 'polypeptide(L)' 'MIEAIVNLDVEELYRQRGLLNCTMCGYGPVASAIVAAKEMGAQKASLLKYATSGDVTGDFSSVVGYGSIIIKR' A
#
# COMPACT_ATOMS: atom_id res chain seq x y z
N MET A 1 5.11 0.57 -4.84
CA MET A 1 4.37 1.09 -3.66
C MET A 1 3.95 0.02 -2.68
N ILE A 2 3.23 -1.03 -3.08
CA ILE A 2 2.84 -2.12 -2.16
C ILE A 2 4.06 -2.74 -1.45
N GLU A 3 5.14 -2.99 -2.18
CA GLU A 3 6.39 -3.50 -1.61
C GLU A 3 6.96 -2.60 -0.50
N ALA A 4 6.92 -1.28 -0.68
CA ALA A 4 7.36 -0.32 0.34
C ALA A 4 6.53 -0.48 1.64
N ILE A 5 5.21 -0.67 1.49
CA ILE A 5 4.32 -0.91 2.63
C ILE A 5 4.64 -2.25 3.31
N VAL A 6 4.85 -3.32 2.51
CA VAL A 6 5.21 -4.66 3.02
C VAL A 6 6.56 -4.64 3.75
N ASN A 7 7.48 -3.81 3.30
CA ASN A 7 8.80 -3.63 3.93
C ASN A 7 8.78 -2.62 5.10
N LEU A 8 7.60 -2.06 5.45
CA LEU A 8 7.46 -1.03 6.49
C LEU A 8 8.39 0.18 6.26
N ASP A 9 8.54 0.56 4.99
CA ASP A 9 9.41 1.64 4.52
C ASP A 9 8.58 2.82 4.01
N VAL A 10 8.47 3.83 4.87
CA VAL A 10 7.69 5.05 4.59
C VAL A 10 8.41 5.95 3.59
N GLU A 11 9.73 6.05 3.67
CA GLU A 11 10.51 6.89 2.75
C GLU A 11 10.40 6.35 1.32
N GLU A 12 10.53 5.04 1.15
CA GLU A 12 10.33 4.38 -0.14
C GLU A 12 8.88 4.52 -0.65
N LEU A 13 7.88 4.51 0.24
CA LEU A 13 6.49 4.74 -0.14
C LEU A 13 6.31 6.13 -0.76
N TYR A 14 6.89 7.18 -0.15
CA TYR A 14 6.83 8.55 -0.67
C TYR A 14 7.64 8.70 -1.96
N ARG A 15 8.84 8.10 -2.04
CA ARG A 15 9.66 8.09 -3.26
C ARG A 15 8.90 7.46 -4.43
N GLN A 16 8.31 6.29 -4.21
CA GLN A 16 7.53 5.57 -5.22
C GLN A 16 6.28 6.33 -5.65
N ARG A 17 5.60 7.02 -4.72
CA ARG A 17 4.45 7.87 -5.07
C ARG A 17 4.83 8.95 -6.08
N GLY A 18 5.95 9.65 -5.85
CA GLY A 18 6.44 10.69 -6.74
C GLY A 18 6.87 10.15 -8.10
N LEU A 19 7.53 8.99 -8.13
CA LEU A 19 8.02 8.38 -9.37
C LEU A 19 6.91 7.80 -10.24
N LEU A 20 5.93 7.15 -9.62
CA LEU A 20 4.85 6.45 -10.34
C LEU A 20 3.67 7.35 -10.68
N ASN A 21 3.71 8.64 -10.31
CA ASN A 21 2.56 9.56 -10.37
C ASN A 21 1.28 8.92 -9.78
N CYS A 22 1.45 8.10 -8.74
CA CYS A 22 0.35 7.31 -8.23
C CYS A 22 -0.67 8.18 -7.52
N THR A 23 -1.94 8.05 -7.91
CA THR A 23 -3.10 8.78 -7.38
C THR A 23 -3.68 8.15 -6.11
N MET A 24 -2.91 7.33 -5.41
CA MET A 24 -3.34 6.68 -4.17
C MET A 24 -3.88 7.72 -3.18
N CYS A 25 -5.17 7.68 -2.86
CA CYS A 25 -5.81 8.65 -1.96
C CYS A 25 -5.42 8.44 -0.48
N GLY A 26 -4.90 7.26 -0.12
CA GLY A 26 -4.62 6.85 1.26
C GLY A 26 -3.15 6.84 1.67
N TYR A 27 -2.23 7.47 0.92
CA TYR A 27 -0.79 7.38 1.23
C TYR A 27 -0.43 7.90 2.63
N GLY A 28 -1.07 9.00 3.08
CA GLY A 28 -0.83 9.59 4.39
C GLY A 28 -1.25 8.68 5.55
N PRO A 29 -2.51 8.23 5.61
CA PRO A 29 -2.95 7.26 6.62
C PRO A 29 -2.14 5.96 6.63
N VAL A 30 -1.73 5.45 5.45
CA VAL A 30 -0.87 4.26 5.36
C VAL A 30 0.51 4.53 5.95
N ALA A 31 1.13 5.66 5.64
CA ALA A 31 2.40 6.06 6.25
C ALA A 31 2.30 6.14 7.78
N SER A 32 1.25 6.79 8.30
CA SER A 32 0.99 6.88 9.74
C SER A 32 0.81 5.50 10.39
N ALA A 33 0.09 4.59 9.74
CA ALA A 33 -0.09 3.23 10.23
C ALA A 33 1.23 2.44 10.29
N ILE A 34 2.10 2.60 9.28
CA ILE A 34 3.44 1.98 9.29
C ILE A 34 4.27 2.52 10.46
N VAL A 35 4.33 3.85 10.65
CA VAL A 35 5.11 4.47 11.74
C VAL A 35 4.62 3.98 13.09
N ALA A 36 3.31 4.09 13.35
CA ALA A 36 2.72 3.64 14.61
C ALA A 36 2.96 2.15 14.87
N ALA A 37 2.79 1.30 13.85
CA ALA A 37 3.02 -0.13 14.00
C ALA A 37 4.49 -0.45 14.32
N LYS A 38 5.45 0.24 13.70
CA LYS A 38 6.89 0.08 14.02
C LYS A 38 7.19 0.48 15.46
N GLU A 39 6.63 1.59 15.94
CA GLU A 39 6.77 2.01 17.35
C GLU A 39 6.15 0.99 18.31
N MET A 40 5.09 0.31 17.90
CA MET A 40 4.48 -0.80 18.66
C MET A 40 5.24 -2.13 18.54
N GLY A 41 6.36 -2.17 17.81
CA GLY A 41 7.24 -3.33 17.67
C GLY A 41 6.94 -4.22 16.47
N ALA A 42 6.14 -3.78 15.50
CA ALA A 42 5.88 -4.55 14.28
C ALA A 42 7.16 -4.76 13.46
N GLN A 43 7.36 -6.00 13.02
CA GLN A 43 8.52 -6.38 12.20
C GLN A 43 8.12 -6.94 10.83
N LYS A 44 6.84 -7.27 10.64
CA LYS A 44 6.36 -7.96 9.46
C LYS A 44 5.10 -7.31 8.94
N ALA A 45 5.01 -7.17 7.63
CA ALA A 45 3.77 -6.93 6.94
C ALA A 45 3.63 -7.91 5.77
N SER A 46 2.41 -8.12 5.30
CA SER A 46 2.16 -8.99 4.15
C SER A 46 0.93 -8.52 3.39
N LEU A 47 1.02 -8.54 2.06
CA LEU A 47 -0.12 -8.37 1.19
C LEU A 47 -1.03 -9.60 1.32
N LEU A 48 -2.27 -9.38 1.75
CA LEU A 48 -3.29 -10.42 1.80
C LEU A 48 -3.97 -10.61 0.44
N LYS A 49 -4.25 -9.50 -0.24
CA LYS A 49 -4.86 -9.50 -1.57
C LYS A 49 -4.59 -8.20 -2.30
N TYR A 50 -4.42 -8.31 -3.61
CA TYR A 50 -4.53 -7.20 -4.54
C TYR A 50 -5.62 -7.52 -5.57
N ALA A 51 -6.39 -6.52 -5.96
CA ALA A 51 -7.47 -6.63 -6.93
C ALA A 51 -7.66 -5.27 -7.64
N THR A 52 -8.41 -5.26 -8.73
CA THR A 52 -8.77 -4.05 -9.46
C THR A 52 -10.28 -3.97 -9.71
N SER A 53 -10.81 -2.78 -10.00
CA SER A 53 -12.20 -2.63 -10.43
C SER A 53 -12.52 -3.43 -11.71
N GLY A 54 -11.50 -3.64 -12.57
CA GLY A 54 -11.60 -4.47 -13.76
C GLY A 54 -11.89 -5.94 -13.45
N ASP A 55 -11.51 -6.44 -12.28
CA ASP A 55 -11.80 -7.82 -11.87
C ASP A 55 -13.31 -8.07 -11.69
N VAL A 56 -14.09 -6.99 -11.48
CA VAL A 56 -15.56 -7.04 -11.37
C VAL A 56 -16.23 -6.70 -12.70
N THR A 57 -15.74 -5.67 -13.41
CA THR A 57 -16.39 -5.18 -14.63
C THR A 57 -15.97 -5.91 -15.90
N GLY A 58 -14.81 -6.56 -15.89
CA GLY A 58 -14.16 -7.12 -17.09
C GLY A 58 -13.49 -6.07 -17.99
N ASP A 59 -13.59 -4.78 -17.66
CA ASP A 59 -12.94 -3.68 -18.38
C ASP A 59 -11.64 -3.28 -17.69
N PHE A 60 -10.52 -3.48 -18.39
CA PHE A 60 -9.17 -3.19 -17.91
C PHE A 60 -8.56 -1.93 -18.55
N SER A 61 -9.33 -1.18 -19.35
CA SER A 61 -8.84 0.03 -20.01
C SER A 61 -8.57 1.18 -19.03
N SER A 62 -9.27 1.21 -17.90
CA SER A 62 -9.08 2.15 -16.80
C SER A 62 -9.59 1.55 -15.50
N VAL A 63 -8.71 1.38 -14.51
CA VAL A 63 -9.04 0.67 -13.27
C VAL A 63 -8.55 1.37 -12.01
N VAL A 64 -9.24 1.10 -10.91
CA VAL A 64 -8.79 1.43 -9.54
C VAL A 64 -8.18 0.18 -8.92
N GLY A 65 -6.99 0.30 -8.35
CA GLY A 65 -6.33 -0.76 -7.59
C GLY A 65 -6.76 -0.78 -6.12
N TYR A 66 -6.99 -1.98 -5.59
CA TYR A 66 -7.34 -2.24 -4.19
C TYR A 66 -6.31 -3.19 -3.57
N GLY A 67 -5.72 -2.78 -2.44
CA GLY A 67 -4.74 -3.58 -1.71
C GLY A 67 -5.16 -3.80 -0.26
N SER A 68 -5.15 -5.05 0.19
CA SER A 68 -5.34 -5.44 1.59
C SER A 68 -4.01 -5.91 2.16
N ILE A 69 -3.53 -5.26 3.22
CA ILE A 69 -2.23 -5.54 3.84
C ILE A 69 -2.45 -5.71 5.34
N ILE A 70 -1.80 -6.71 5.93
CA ILE A 70 -1.75 -6.92 7.38
C ILE A 70 -0.36 -6.57 7.90
N ILE A 71 -0.30 -5.86 9.02
CA ILE A 71 0.93 -5.57 9.76
C ILE A 71 0.86 -6.34 11.08
N LYS A 72 1.93 -7.06 11.43
CA LYS A 72 2.01 -7.91 12.61
C LYS A 72 3.28 -7.64 13.42
N ARG A 73 3.14 -7.78 14.73
CA ARG A 73 4.23 -7.87 15.69
C ARG A 73 4.79 -9.29 15.73
#